data_AF-A0A9Q0K1P5-F1
#
_entry.id   AF-A0A9Q0K1P5-F1
#
_cell.length_a   1.000
_cell.length_b   1.000
_cell.length_c   1.000
_cell.angle_alpha   90.00
_cell.angle_beta   90.00
_cell.angle_gamma   90.00
#
_symmetry.space_group_name_H-M   'P 1'
#
loop_
_entity.id
_entity.type
_entity.pdbx_description
1 polymer ?
#
loop_
_entity_poly.entity_id
_entity_poly.type
_entity_poly.pdbx_seq_one_letter_code
_entity_poly.pdbx_strand_id
1 'polypeptide(L)'
;MDYLSTRYFLSHRGIGVEPSFALCGDGSETIDHNADWHIPDPSVSHHIAELAINAHQSATLVTMSKLPSIFDLGWKIGTTKENEAAKKELMETWKLLEGELGEKPYFAGEKFGYVDLSLIPFSTWFYSYEAFGNFSMESEFPKITDWVKRCLEKESVSKSLVDQQDVYQFFGMMRKRLGVE
;
A
#
# COMPACT_ATOMS: atom_id res chain seq x y z
N MET A 1 5.03 -6.67 -4.20
CA MET A 1 5.20 -5.47 -5.06
C MET A 1 6.03 -5.93 -6.24
N ASP A 2 5.45 -5.98 -7.43
CA ASP A 2 6.15 -6.53 -8.58
C ASP A 2 7.40 -5.70 -8.87
N TYR A 3 8.54 -6.38 -8.99
CA TYR A 3 9.82 -5.86 -9.48
C TYR A 3 9.66 -4.86 -10.63
N LEU A 4 8.60 -5.02 -11.43
CA LEU A 4 8.20 -4.15 -12.53
C LEU A 4 7.89 -2.71 -12.12
N SER A 5 7.22 -2.44 -10.99
CA SER A 5 6.90 -1.05 -10.59
C SER A 5 8.15 -0.29 -10.16
N THR A 6 9.00 -0.92 -9.34
CA THR A 6 10.29 -0.36 -8.93
C THR A 6 11.24 -0.22 -10.12
N ARG A 7 11.34 -1.22 -11.02
CA ARG A 7 12.19 -1.13 -12.22
C ARG A 7 11.70 -0.08 -13.20
N TYR A 8 10.38 0.00 -13.44
CA TYR A 8 9.78 1.02 -14.30
C TYR A 8 10.09 2.41 -13.76
N PHE A 9 9.90 2.61 -12.46
CA PHE A 9 10.21 3.87 -11.79
C PHE A 9 11.69 4.26 -11.88
N LEU A 10 12.61 3.34 -11.57
CA LEU A 10 14.05 3.60 -11.61
C LEU A 10 14.54 3.86 -13.04
N SER A 11 13.98 3.14 -14.02
CA SER A 11 14.27 3.34 -15.44
C SER A 11 13.86 4.74 -15.92
N HIS A 12 12.72 5.27 -15.47
CA HIS A 12 12.29 6.63 -15.81
C HIS A 12 13.18 7.72 -15.20
N ARG A 13 13.90 7.40 -14.11
CA ARG A 13 14.88 8.29 -13.47
C ARG A 13 16.31 8.07 -13.95
N GLY A 14 16.53 7.23 -14.98
CA GLY A 14 17.86 6.91 -15.50
C GLY A 14 18.74 6.08 -14.56
N ILE A 15 18.13 5.44 -13.54
CA ILE A 15 18.84 4.66 -12.53
C ILE A 15 18.84 3.18 -12.96
N GLY A 16 20.00 2.69 -13.40
CA GLY A 16 20.18 1.28 -13.78
C GLY A 16 20.19 0.33 -12.58
N VAL A 17 19.29 -0.65 -12.58
CA VAL A 17 19.29 -1.79 -11.64
C VAL A 17 19.56 -3.09 -12.43
N GLU A 18 20.61 -3.80 -12.03
CA GLU A 18 20.96 -5.14 -12.54
C GLU A 18 19.90 -6.18 -12.11
N PRO A 19 19.65 -7.21 -12.93
CA PRO A 19 18.59 -8.19 -12.69
C PRO A 19 19.07 -9.32 -11.79
N SER A 20 18.78 -9.26 -10.50
CA SER A 20 19.00 -10.40 -9.61
C SER A 20 17.88 -10.58 -8.60
N PHE A 21 16.62 -10.72 -9.03
CA PHE A 21 15.56 -11.40 -8.27
C PHE A 21 14.46 -11.84 -9.26
N ALA A 22 14.31 -13.16 -9.42
CA ALA A 22 13.30 -13.80 -10.26
C ALA A 22 12.55 -14.85 -9.44
N LEU A 23 11.37 -15.26 -9.96
CA LEU A 23 10.45 -16.34 -9.52
C LEU A 23 9.33 -15.87 -8.58
N CYS A 24 8.11 -16.41 -8.58
CA CYS A 24 7.26 -17.21 -9.48
C CYS A 24 5.88 -17.21 -8.81
N GLY A 25 4.78 -17.31 -9.56
CA GLY A 25 3.47 -17.60 -8.98
C GLY A 25 2.34 -17.46 -9.98
N ASP A 26 1.71 -18.58 -10.29
CA ASP A 26 0.62 -18.80 -11.25
C ASP A 26 -0.75 -18.39 -10.68
N GLY A 27 -1.67 -18.06 -11.59
CA GLY A 27 -3.03 -17.72 -11.26
C GLY A 27 -3.93 -18.95 -11.17
N SER A 28 -4.73 -19.03 -10.10
CA SER A 28 -6.12 -19.48 -10.13
C SER A 28 -6.73 -19.42 -8.74
N GLU A 29 -7.81 -18.66 -8.55
CA GLU A 29 -8.86 -18.99 -7.57
C GLU A 29 -10.16 -18.27 -7.96
N THR A 30 -11.22 -19.07 -8.15
CA THR A 30 -12.55 -18.65 -8.63
C THR A 30 -13.44 -18.20 -7.47
N ILE A 31 -14.16 -17.09 -7.66
CA ILE A 31 -15.14 -16.55 -6.71
C ILE A 31 -16.48 -17.30 -6.87
N ASP A 32 -17.04 -17.80 -5.76
CA ASP A 32 -18.35 -18.46 -5.68
C ASP A 32 -19.50 -17.44 -5.83
N HIS A 33 -20.42 -17.70 -6.76
CA HIS A 33 -21.55 -16.84 -7.13
C HIS A 33 -22.86 -17.17 -6.40
N ASN A 34 -22.90 -18.14 -5.47
CA ASN A 34 -24.16 -18.63 -4.90
C ASN A 34 -24.41 -18.27 -3.42
N ALA A 35 -24.25 -16.98 -3.05
CA ALA A 35 -24.80 -16.48 -1.79
C ALA A 35 -26.20 -15.89 -2.03
N ASP A 36 -27.21 -16.59 -1.56
CA ASP A 36 -28.64 -16.26 -1.63
C ASP A 36 -28.95 -15.06 -0.70
N TRP A 37 -29.26 -13.88 -1.27
CA TRP A 37 -29.58 -12.66 -0.50
C TRP A 37 -31.07 -12.33 -0.60
N HIS A 38 -31.78 -12.38 0.53
CA HIS A 38 -33.17 -11.92 0.63
C HIS A 38 -33.20 -10.39 0.49
N ILE A 39 -33.81 -9.87 -0.59
CA ILE A 39 -33.80 -8.44 -0.94
C ILE A 39 -35.00 -7.72 -0.28
N PRO A 40 -34.80 -6.68 0.55
CA PRO A 40 -35.88 -5.79 1.00
C PRO A 40 -36.26 -4.78 -0.10
N ASP A 41 -37.51 -4.30 -0.07
CA ASP A 41 -38.21 -3.41 -1.02
C ASP A 41 -37.32 -2.67 -2.07
N PRO A 42 -37.49 -2.96 -3.38
CA PRO A 42 -36.65 -2.44 -4.47
C PRO A 42 -36.70 -0.92 -4.70
N SER A 43 -37.71 -0.22 -4.15
CA SER A 43 -37.96 1.19 -4.50
C SER A 43 -37.19 2.19 -3.63
N VAL A 44 -36.78 1.80 -2.43
CA VAL A 44 -36.02 2.64 -1.49
C VAL A 44 -34.51 2.29 -1.51
N SER A 45 -34.16 1.08 -1.96
CA SER A 45 -32.78 0.58 -1.94
C SER A 45 -31.95 1.01 -3.15
N HIS A 46 -32.51 1.21 -4.34
CA HIS A 46 -31.71 1.46 -5.54
C HIS A 46 -30.93 2.78 -5.49
N HIS A 47 -31.55 3.88 -5.07
CA HIS A 47 -30.86 5.17 -5.00
C HIS A 47 -29.81 5.21 -3.89
N ILE A 48 -30.10 4.59 -2.74
CA ILE A 48 -29.15 4.49 -1.62
C ILE A 48 -28.00 3.55 -1.99
N ALA A 49 -28.29 2.41 -2.65
CA ALA A 49 -27.29 1.47 -3.13
C ALA A 49 -26.41 2.07 -4.22
N GLU A 50 -26.97 2.82 -5.16
CA GLU A 50 -26.22 3.51 -6.22
C GLU A 50 -25.34 4.63 -5.65
N LEU A 51 -25.86 5.42 -4.70
CA LEU A 51 -25.05 6.40 -3.96
C LEU A 51 -23.94 5.71 -3.16
N ALA A 52 -24.21 4.58 -2.51
CA ALA A 52 -23.21 3.82 -1.76
C ALA A 52 -22.16 3.18 -2.67
N ILE A 53 -22.55 2.66 -3.84
CA ILE A 53 -21.64 2.13 -4.86
C ILE A 53 -20.75 3.26 -5.40
N ASN A 54 -21.34 4.41 -5.74
CA ASN A 54 -20.59 5.56 -6.23
C ASN A 54 -19.65 6.14 -5.17
N ALA A 55 -20.08 6.18 -3.91
CA ALA A 55 -19.23 6.57 -2.79
C ALA A 55 -18.09 5.58 -2.54
N HIS A 56 -18.36 4.26 -2.59
CA HIS A 56 -17.35 3.21 -2.45
C HIS A 56 -16.34 3.20 -3.60
N GLN A 57 -16.81 3.35 -4.83
CA GLN A 57 -15.96 3.49 -6.02
C GLN A 57 -15.13 4.78 -5.95
N SER A 58 -15.71 5.89 -5.49
CA SER A 58 -14.99 7.15 -5.30
C SER A 58 -13.90 7.04 -4.23
N ALA A 59 -14.20 6.40 -3.08
CA ALA A 59 -13.21 6.15 -2.03
C ALA A 59 -12.08 5.24 -2.56
N THR A 60 -12.42 4.17 -3.27
CA THR A 60 -11.45 3.27 -3.91
C THR A 60 -10.55 4.03 -4.90
N LEU A 61 -11.13 4.87 -5.76
CA LEU A 61 -10.40 5.69 -6.72
C LEU A 61 -9.49 6.72 -6.04
N VAL A 62 -9.95 7.33 -4.95
CA VAL A 62 -9.15 8.26 -4.15
C VAL A 62 -7.94 7.53 -3.55
N THR A 63 -8.13 6.40 -2.87
CA THR A 63 -7.02 5.61 -2.33
C THR A 63 -6.05 5.16 -3.44
N MET A 64 -6.57 4.68 -4.57
CA MET A 64 -5.76 4.26 -5.72
C MET A 64 -4.94 5.41 -6.33
N SER A 65 -5.52 6.60 -6.42
CA SER A 65 -4.85 7.78 -6.96
C SER A 65 -3.65 8.24 -6.11
N LYS A 66 -3.61 7.83 -4.84
CA LYS A 66 -2.54 8.16 -3.89
C LYS A 66 -1.37 7.17 -3.92
N LEU A 67 -1.51 5.98 -4.51
CA LEU A 67 -0.44 4.98 -4.54
C LEU A 67 0.84 5.48 -5.24
N PRO A 68 0.76 6.17 -6.40
CA PRO A 68 1.96 6.76 -7.02
C PRO A 68 2.62 7.78 -6.09
N SER A 69 1.84 8.63 -5.41
CA SER A 69 2.39 9.62 -4.47
C SER A 69 3.03 8.96 -3.25
N ILE A 70 2.46 7.91 -2.68
CA ILE A 70 3.06 7.19 -1.54
C ILE A 70 4.44 6.65 -1.93
N PHE A 71 4.54 6.05 -3.12
CA PHE A 71 5.81 5.56 -3.64
C PHE A 71 6.83 6.70 -3.85
N ASP A 72 6.42 7.78 -4.52
CA ASP A 72 7.28 8.93 -4.79
C ASP A 72 7.78 9.62 -3.52
N LEU A 73 6.90 9.79 -2.53
CA LEU A 73 7.21 10.42 -1.26
C LEU A 73 8.13 9.54 -0.42
N GLY A 74 7.82 8.24 -0.34
CA GLY A 74 8.68 7.26 0.31
C GLY A 74 10.07 7.19 -0.29
N TRP A 75 10.15 7.22 -1.63
CA TRP A 75 11.43 7.31 -2.34
C TRP A 75 12.21 8.55 -1.95
N LYS A 76 11.57 9.73 -1.96
CA LYS A 76 12.21 10.99 -1.56
C LYS A 76 12.72 10.92 -0.13
N ILE A 77 11.93 10.40 0.81
CA ILE A 77 12.36 10.21 2.22
C ILE A 77 13.63 9.38 2.29
N GLY A 78 13.67 8.24 1.60
CA GLY A 78 14.82 7.36 1.62
C GLY A 78 16.03 7.87 0.84
N THR A 79 15.90 8.82 -0.09
CA THR A 79 16.98 9.21 -1.04
C THR A 79 17.33 10.69 -1.10
N THR A 80 16.77 11.53 -0.24
CA THR A 80 17.17 12.95 -0.13
C THR A 80 17.61 13.30 1.29
N LYS A 81 18.43 14.36 1.41
CA LYS A 81 18.84 14.93 2.72
C LYS A 81 17.77 15.88 3.29
N GLU A 82 17.14 16.65 2.41
CA GLU A 82 16.00 17.51 2.75
C GLU A 82 14.71 16.77 2.39
N ASN A 83 14.13 16.06 3.36
CA ASN A 83 12.95 15.22 3.12
C ASN A 83 11.71 15.62 3.96
N GLU A 84 11.79 16.69 4.76
CA GLU A 84 10.73 17.11 5.69
C GLU A 84 9.37 17.34 5.01
N ALA A 85 9.35 17.98 3.83
CA ALA A 85 8.11 18.18 3.07
C ALA A 85 7.52 16.85 2.59
N ALA A 86 8.37 15.94 2.09
CA ALA A 86 7.93 14.62 1.63
C ALA A 86 7.44 13.75 2.79
N LYS A 87 8.10 13.82 3.94
CA LYS A 87 7.68 13.19 5.20
C LYS A 87 6.31 13.69 5.62
N LYS A 88 6.11 15.01 5.68
CA LYS A 88 4.83 15.61 6.05
C LYS A 88 3.69 15.14 5.15
N GLU A 89 3.88 15.19 3.83
CA GLU A 89 2.86 14.76 2.87
C GLU A 89 2.58 13.25 2.94
N LEU A 90 3.61 12.43 3.19
CA LEU A 90 3.43 10.99 3.39
C LEU A 90 2.63 10.70 4.66
N MET A 91 2.94 11.38 5.76
CA MET A 91 2.21 11.25 7.03
C MET A 91 0.75 11.70 6.89
N GLU A 92 0.48 12.81 6.20
CA GLU A 92 -0.89 13.27 5.91
C GLU A 92 -1.66 12.22 5.09
N THR A 93 -0.99 11.57 4.13
CA THR A 93 -1.58 10.50 3.32
C THR A 93 -1.91 9.27 4.18
N TRP A 94 -1.00 8.81 5.03
CA TRP A 94 -1.28 7.68 5.94
C TRP A 94 -2.37 8.01 6.95
N LYS A 95 -2.42 9.23 7.46
CA LYS A 95 -3.50 9.68 8.36
C LYS A 95 -4.87 9.64 7.69
N LEU A 96 -4.94 10.05 6.41
CA LEU A 96 -6.17 9.94 5.63
C LEU A 96 -6.60 8.48 5.50
N LEU A 97 -5.67 7.59 5.11
CA LEU A 97 -5.93 6.16 4.95
C LEU A 97 -6.35 5.50 6.28
N GLU A 98 -5.74 5.89 7.39
CA GLU A 98 -6.12 5.39 8.70
C GLU A 98 -7.55 5.83 9.09
N GLY A 99 -7.93 7.06 8.73
CA GLY A 99 -9.31 7.54 8.86
C GLY A 99 -10.30 6.77 7.98
N GLU A 100 -9.91 6.44 6.74
CA GLU A 100 -10.72 5.65 5.81
C GLU A 100 -10.87 4.19 6.27
N LEU A 101 -9.83 3.60 6.86
CA LEU A 101 -9.88 2.28 7.47
C LEU A 101 -10.82 2.28 8.67
N GLY A 102 -10.75 3.31 9.53
CA GLY A 102 -11.63 3.44 10.69
C GLY A 102 -11.49 2.23 11.62
N GLU A 103 -12.61 1.63 12.03
CA GLU A 103 -12.62 0.39 12.84
C GLU A 103 -12.74 -0.89 12.00
N LYS A 104 -12.75 -0.77 10.67
CA LYS A 104 -12.91 -1.93 9.78
C LYS A 104 -11.64 -2.78 9.82
N PRO A 105 -11.75 -4.12 9.76
CA PRO A 105 -10.57 -4.98 9.68
C PRO A 105 -9.81 -4.82 8.35
N TYR A 106 -10.51 -4.43 7.28
CA TYR A 106 -9.95 -4.18 5.94
C TYR A 106 -10.59 -2.93 5.31
N PHE A 107 -9.97 -2.38 4.28
CA PHE A 107 -10.48 -1.17 3.61
C PHE A 107 -11.88 -1.38 2.99
N ALA A 108 -12.14 -2.60 2.50
CA ALA A 108 -13.44 -3.01 1.96
C ALA A 108 -14.46 -3.48 3.03
N GLY A 109 -14.17 -3.31 4.33
CA GLY A 109 -15.01 -3.76 5.43
C GLY A 109 -14.51 -5.08 6.02
N GLU A 110 -15.39 -6.08 6.09
CA GLU A 110 -15.09 -7.36 6.77
C GLU A 110 -14.16 -8.29 6.00
N LYS A 111 -13.99 -8.09 4.69
CA LYS A 111 -13.21 -8.97 3.82
C LYS A 111 -12.02 -8.23 3.23
N PHE A 112 -10.90 -8.95 3.11
CA PHE A 112 -9.73 -8.49 2.38
C PHE A 112 -10.11 -8.19 0.93
N GLY A 113 -9.87 -6.97 0.48
CA GLY A 113 -10.33 -6.47 -0.81
C GLY A 113 -9.20 -5.91 -1.67
N TYR A 114 -9.62 -5.29 -2.77
CA TYR A 114 -8.71 -4.77 -3.79
C TYR A 114 -7.81 -3.63 -3.28
N VAL A 115 -8.34 -2.75 -2.44
CA VAL A 115 -7.55 -1.68 -1.80
C VAL A 115 -6.48 -2.29 -0.90
N ASP A 116 -6.83 -3.30 -0.10
CA ASP A 116 -5.87 -3.99 0.76
C ASP A 116 -4.75 -4.64 -0.05
N LEU A 117 -5.10 -5.35 -1.12
CA LEU A 117 -4.15 -5.98 -2.04
C LEU A 117 -3.20 -4.96 -2.69
N SER A 118 -3.70 -3.77 -3.01
CA SER A 118 -2.92 -2.72 -3.68
C SER A 118 -2.01 -1.96 -2.71
N LEU A 119 -2.43 -1.83 -1.44
CA LEU A 119 -1.73 -1.04 -0.44
C LEU A 119 -0.75 -1.87 0.41
N ILE A 120 -1.06 -3.14 0.69
CA ILE A 120 -0.22 -3.99 1.54
C ILE A 120 1.24 -4.11 1.08
N PRO A 121 1.57 -4.08 -0.23
CA PRO A 121 2.97 -4.13 -0.66
C PRO A 121 3.80 -2.93 -0.21
N PHE A 122 3.18 -1.81 0.19
CA PHE A 122 3.90 -0.66 0.73
C PHE A 122 4.38 -0.87 2.17
N SER A 123 3.81 -1.84 2.90
CA SER A 123 4.24 -2.18 4.27
C SER A 123 5.70 -2.68 4.33
N THR A 124 6.23 -3.24 3.24
CA THR A 124 7.63 -3.68 3.17
C THR A 124 8.62 -2.49 3.22
N TRP A 125 8.15 -1.27 2.99
CA TRP A 125 8.95 -0.06 2.97
C TRP A 125 8.92 0.67 4.32
N PHE A 126 8.03 0.31 5.23
CA PHE A 126 7.80 1.02 6.50
C PHE A 126 9.09 1.13 7.31
N TYR A 127 9.80 0.04 7.51
CA TYR A 127 11.08 0.05 8.24
C TYR A 127 12.09 1.06 7.65
N SER A 128 12.15 1.16 6.32
CA SER A 128 13.00 2.14 5.65
C SER A 128 12.53 3.57 5.89
N TYR A 129 11.22 3.82 5.81
CA TYR A 129 10.67 5.15 6.06
C TYR A 129 10.85 5.59 7.51
N GLU A 130 10.70 4.67 8.47
CA GLU A 130 10.97 4.94 9.88
C GLU A 130 12.44 5.28 10.10
N ALA A 131 13.36 4.48 9.55
CA ALA A 131 14.80 4.67 9.70
C ALA A 131 15.32 5.96 9.04
N PHE A 132 14.84 6.32 7.85
CA PHE A 132 15.31 7.50 7.11
C PHE A 132 14.46 8.76 7.33
N GLY A 133 13.21 8.61 7.77
CA GLY A 133 12.28 9.68 8.04
C GLY A 133 12.17 10.06 9.52
N ASN A 134 12.76 9.27 10.42
CA ASN A 134 12.75 9.52 11.87
C ASN A 134 11.32 9.71 12.42
N PHE A 135 10.47 8.72 12.19
CA PHE A 135 9.11 8.59 12.74
C PHE A 135 8.79 7.10 12.95
N SER A 136 7.67 6.78 13.60
CA SER A 136 7.22 5.40 13.81
C SER A 136 5.82 5.20 13.27
N MET A 137 5.64 4.21 12.40
CA MET A 137 4.33 3.82 11.89
C MET A 137 3.41 3.29 12.99
N GLU A 138 3.95 2.54 13.96
CA GLU A 138 3.17 1.99 15.07
C GLU A 138 2.65 3.08 16.01
N SER A 139 3.46 4.10 16.29
CA SER A 139 3.04 5.22 17.16
C SER A 139 2.11 6.21 16.45
N GLU A 140 2.37 6.51 15.17
CA GLU A 140 1.62 7.51 14.42
C GLU A 140 0.33 6.94 13.82
N PHE A 141 0.36 5.66 13.41
CA PHE A 141 -0.72 4.99 12.68
C PHE A 141 -0.99 3.56 13.23
N PRO A 142 -1.46 3.44 14.48
CA PRO A 142 -1.65 2.14 15.13
C PRO A 142 -2.64 1.23 14.38
N LYS A 143 -3.70 1.78 13.77
CA LYS A 143 -4.70 0.95 13.06
C LYS A 143 -4.17 0.44 11.73
N ILE A 144 -3.36 1.25 11.04
CA ILE A 144 -2.63 0.79 9.85
C ILE A 144 -1.68 -0.33 10.25
N THR A 145 -0.97 -0.19 11.38
CA THR A 145 -0.05 -1.22 11.86
C THR A 145 -0.79 -2.53 12.19
N ASP A 146 -1.94 -2.47 12.85
CA ASP A 146 -2.78 -3.64 13.12
C ASP A 146 -3.37 -4.25 11.85
N TRP A 147 -3.77 -3.43 10.89
CA TRP A 147 -4.18 -3.89 9.56
C TRP A 147 -3.06 -4.63 8.83
N VAL A 148 -1.82 -4.12 8.85
CA VAL A 148 -0.66 -4.82 8.26
C VAL A 148 -0.47 -6.18 8.93
N LYS A 149 -0.47 -6.24 10.27
CA LYS A 149 -0.33 -7.49 11.03
C LYS A 149 -1.39 -8.51 10.58
N ARG A 150 -2.65 -8.08 10.49
CA ARG A 150 -3.77 -8.91 10.02
C ARG A 150 -3.61 -9.38 8.56
N CYS A 151 -3.16 -8.50 7.67
CA CYS A 151 -2.90 -8.89 6.28
C CYS A 151 -1.78 -9.93 6.17
N LEU A 152 -0.74 -9.85 7.00
CA LEU A 152 0.38 -10.79 7.03
C LEU A 152 0.01 -12.17 7.59
N GLU A 153 -1.10 -12.32 8.31
CA GLU A 153 -1.64 -13.62 8.69
C GLU A 153 -2.09 -14.45 7.47
N LYS A 154 -2.34 -13.79 6.32
CA LYS A 154 -2.67 -14.47 5.07
C LYS A 154 -1.38 -14.98 4.41
N GLU A 155 -1.26 -16.30 4.27
CA GLU A 155 -0.08 -16.95 3.69
C GLU A 155 0.27 -16.44 2.27
N SER A 156 -0.74 -16.18 1.44
CA SER A 156 -0.53 -15.63 0.09
C SER A 156 0.08 -14.23 0.12
N VAL A 157 -0.30 -13.40 1.09
CA VAL A 157 0.27 -12.06 1.27
C VAL A 157 1.70 -12.19 1.77
N SER A 158 1.92 -12.88 2.90
CA SER A 158 3.24 -12.96 3.52
C SER A 158 4.31 -13.55 2.62
N LYS A 159 3.97 -14.54 1.78
CA LYS A 159 4.91 -15.11 0.78
C LYS A 159 5.22 -14.19 -0.41
N SER A 160 4.35 -13.23 -0.70
CA SER A 160 4.49 -12.34 -1.87
C SER A 160 5.29 -11.05 -1.59
N LEU A 161 5.50 -10.76 -0.30
CA LEU A 161 6.17 -9.55 0.14
C LEU A 161 7.69 -9.75 0.24
N VAL A 162 8.43 -8.73 -0.17
CA VAL A 162 9.88 -8.67 0.00
C VAL A 162 10.19 -8.37 1.47
N ASP A 163 11.29 -8.92 1.97
CA ASP A 163 11.76 -8.65 3.32
C ASP A 163 12.05 -7.16 3.54
N GLN A 164 11.65 -6.63 4.69
CA GLN A 164 11.82 -5.22 5.04
C GLN A 164 13.31 -4.81 5.12
N GLN A 165 14.18 -5.73 5.55
CA GLN A 165 15.61 -5.49 5.63
C GLN A 165 16.23 -5.38 4.24
N ASP A 166 15.78 -6.19 3.28
CA ASP A 166 16.25 -6.11 1.88
C ASP A 166 15.91 -4.76 1.27
N VAL A 167 14.70 -4.25 1.53
CA VAL A 167 14.28 -2.91 1.09
C VAL A 167 15.14 -1.81 1.74
N TYR A 168 15.47 -1.95 3.03
CA TYR A 168 16.36 -1.02 3.72
C TYR A 168 17.78 -1.01 3.15
N GLN A 169 18.35 -2.20 2.90
CA GLN A 169 19.65 -2.32 2.24
C GLN A 169 19.64 -1.71 0.84
N PHE A 170 18.54 -1.91 0.09
CA PHE A 170 18.34 -1.30 -1.22
C PHE A 170 18.36 0.23 -1.12
N PHE A 171 17.66 0.86 -0.17
CA PHE A 171 17.77 2.30 0.05
C PHE A 171 19.19 2.72 0.43
N GLY A 172 19.87 1.99 1.31
CA GLY A 172 21.25 2.28 1.67
C GLY A 172 22.19 2.31 0.44
N MET A 173 22.06 1.32 -0.45
CA MET A 173 22.78 1.30 -1.72
C MET A 173 22.42 2.50 -2.60
N MET A 174 21.13 2.84 -2.70
CA MET A 174 20.67 3.96 -3.52
C MET A 174 21.17 5.31 -3.00
N ARG A 175 21.18 5.52 -1.68
CA ARG A 175 21.73 6.72 -1.05
C ARG A 175 23.21 6.92 -1.37
N LYS A 176 24.00 5.84 -1.32
CA LYS A 176 25.41 5.84 -1.73
C LYS A 176 25.58 6.24 -3.20
N ARG A 177 24.81 5.62 -4.09
CA ARG A 177 24.85 5.93 -5.54
C ARG A 177 24.49 7.39 -5.84
N LEU A 178 23.58 7.97 -5.05
CA LEU A 178 23.11 9.34 -5.21
C LEU A 178 23.98 10.37 -4.45
N GLY A 179 24.98 9.94 -3.69
CA GLY A 179 25.83 10.83 -2.89
C GLY A 179 25.10 11.51 -1.73
N VAL A 180 24.04 10.89 -1.21
CA VAL A 180 23.18 11.45 -0.14
C VAL A 180 23.35 10.76 1.22
N GLU A 181 24.39 9.95 1.39
CA GLU A 181 24.77 9.46 2.73
C GLU A 181 25.17 10.60 3.68
#